data_AF-A0A0C5BU28-F1
#
_entry.id   AF-A0A0C5BU28-F1
#
_cell.length_a   1.000
_cell.length_b   1.000
_cell.length_c   1.000
_cell.angle_alpha   90.00
_cell.angle_beta   90.00
_cell.angle_gamma   90.00
#
_symmetry.space_group_name_H-M   'P 1'
#
loop_
_entity.id
_entity.type
_entity.pdbx_description
1 polymer ?
#
loop_
_entity_poly.entity_id
_entity_poly.type
_entity_poly.pdbx_seq_one_letter_code
_entity_poly.pdbx_strand_id
1 'polypeptide(L)'
;MSAIKRQPNQVKSSSDKKSLLVIGGVIAIASVVLFAYLMWYVAPEENLESVKIVAVTESGCIGETYDGYAVNIGACDASPGEWVTAAVDQKAKERAALMNPTS
;
A
#
# COMPACT_ATOMS: atom_id res chain seq x y z
N MET A 1 7.68 -71.85 -28.15
CA MET A 1 8.46 -70.67 -27.68
C MET A 1 7.55 -69.47 -27.81
N SER A 2 7.12 -68.86 -26.70
CA SER A 2 6.11 -67.80 -26.69
C SER A 2 6.77 -66.45 -26.45
N ALA A 3 6.61 -65.50 -27.39
CA ALA A 3 7.19 -64.17 -27.30
C ALA A 3 6.26 -63.24 -26.51
N ILE A 4 6.67 -62.89 -25.28
CA ILE A 4 6.03 -61.84 -24.48
C ILE A 4 6.44 -60.49 -25.08
N LYS A 5 5.54 -59.86 -25.86
CA LYS A 5 5.68 -58.46 -26.26
C LYS A 5 5.46 -57.57 -25.03
N ARG A 6 6.54 -57.03 -24.46
CA ARG A 6 6.44 -55.89 -23.52
C ARG A 6 6.07 -54.64 -24.31
N GLN A 7 4.89 -54.08 -24.06
CA GLN A 7 4.57 -52.73 -24.53
C GLN A 7 5.43 -51.72 -23.77
N PRO A 8 6.04 -50.72 -24.44
CA PRO A 8 6.70 -49.63 -23.74
C PRO A 8 5.62 -48.78 -23.06
N ASN A 9 5.67 -48.73 -21.73
CA ASN A 9 4.88 -47.78 -20.96
C ASN A 9 5.28 -46.37 -21.40
N GLN A 10 4.38 -45.67 -22.08
CA GLN A 10 4.54 -44.28 -22.45
C GLN A 10 4.57 -43.45 -21.15
N VAL A 11 5.77 -43.06 -20.71
CA VAL A 11 5.94 -42.11 -19.61
C VAL A 11 5.40 -40.76 -20.10
N LYS A 12 4.17 -40.43 -19.70
CA LYS A 12 3.47 -39.22 -20.10
C LYS A 12 4.11 -38.00 -19.42
N SER A 13 5.13 -37.45 -20.05
CA SER A 13 5.75 -36.15 -19.71
C SER A 13 4.82 -34.98 -20.10
N SER A 14 3.69 -34.87 -19.40
CA SER A 14 2.72 -33.78 -19.55
C SER A 14 2.44 -33.06 -18.22
N SER A 15 3.08 -33.50 -17.13
CA SER A 15 2.77 -33.06 -15.77
C SER A 15 3.35 -31.67 -15.44
N ASP A 16 4.55 -31.36 -15.93
CA ASP A 16 5.28 -30.15 -15.53
C ASP A 16 4.58 -28.86 -15.97
N LYS A 17 4.03 -28.82 -17.18
CA LYS A 17 3.32 -27.65 -17.71
C LYS A 17 2.03 -27.36 -16.95
N LYS A 18 1.29 -28.40 -16.54
CA LYS A 18 0.05 -28.26 -15.76
C LYS A 18 0.34 -27.82 -14.34
N SER A 19 1.37 -28.39 -13.72
CA SER A 19 1.84 -27.97 -12.39
C SER A 19 2.28 -26.51 -12.39
N LEU A 20 3.06 -26.09 -13.40
CA LEU A 20 3.54 -24.72 -13.53
C LEU A 20 2.40 -23.71 -13.79
N LEU A 21 1.36 -24.10 -14.54
CA LEU A 21 0.15 -23.29 -14.72
C LEU A 21 -0.65 -23.14 -13.41
N VAL A 22 -0.76 -24.20 -12.60
CA VAL A 22 -1.45 -24.13 -11.30
C VAL A 22 -0.68 -23.23 -10.33
N ILE A 23 0.63 -23.41 -10.21
CA ILE A 23 1.47 -22.57 -9.34
C ILE A 23 1.42 -21.11 -9.80
N GLY A 24 1.55 -20.86 -11.11
CA GLY A 24 1.44 -19.52 -11.68
C GLY A 24 0.07 -18.88 -11.42
N GLY A 25 -1.01 -19.66 -11.53
CA GLY A 25 -2.37 -19.21 -11.24
C GLY A 25 -2.56 -18.79 -9.78
N VAL A 26 -2.08 -19.58 -8.82
CA VAL A 26 -2.17 -19.26 -7.39
C VAL A 26 -1.39 -17.98 -7.06
N ILE A 27 -0.16 -17.85 -7.57
CA ILE A 27 0.66 -16.66 -7.35
C ILE A 27 0.00 -15.42 -7.97
N ALA A 28 -0.54 -15.53 -9.17
CA ALA A 28 -1.22 -14.42 -9.84
C ALA A 28 -2.48 -13.97 -9.07
N ILE A 29 -3.27 -14.90 -8.54
CA ILE A 29 -4.44 -14.56 -7.71
C ILE A 29 -3.98 -13.90 -6.41
N ALA A 30 -3.01 -14.49 -5.72
CA ALA A 30 -2.49 -13.95 -4.47
C ALA A 30 -1.91 -12.53 -4.64
N SER A 31 -1.19 -12.28 -5.72
CA SER A 31 -0.62 -10.96 -6.01
C SER A 31 -1.71 -9.92 -6.32
N VAL A 32 -2.74 -10.28 -7.09
CA VAL A 32 -3.87 -9.38 -7.38
C VAL A 32 -4.66 -9.06 -6.11
N VAL A 33 -4.93 -10.06 -5.26
CA VAL A 33 -5.64 -9.85 -3.99
C VAL A 33 -4.83 -8.97 -3.05
N LEU A 34 -3.52 -9.25 -2.91
CA LEU A 34 -2.64 -8.43 -2.08
C LEU A 34 -2.55 -7.00 -2.60
N PHE A 35 -2.43 -6.82 -3.92
CA PHE A 35 -2.40 -5.51 -4.54
C PHE A 35 -3.69 -4.75 -4.29
N ALA A 36 -4.86 -5.37 -4.48
CA ALA A 36 -6.15 -4.76 -4.19
C ALA A 36 -6.27 -4.36 -2.71
N TYR A 37 -5.81 -5.21 -1.79
CA TYR A 37 -5.77 -4.90 -0.36
C TYR A 37 -4.89 -3.68 -0.06
N LEU A 38 -3.67 -3.64 -0.60
CA LEU A 38 -2.75 -2.51 -0.40
C LEU A 38 -3.31 -1.22 -1.00
N MET A 39 -3.88 -1.27 -2.20
CA MET A 39 -4.48 -0.08 -2.81
C MET A 39 -5.71 0.43 -2.06
N TRP A 40 -6.49 -0.45 -1.43
CA TRP A 40 -7.66 -0.02 -0.66
C TRP A 40 -7.30 0.56 0.71
N TYR A 41 -6.35 -0.06 1.43
CA TYR A 41 -6.02 0.34 2.79
C TYR A 41 -4.87 1.33 2.89
N VAL A 42 -3.91 1.28 1.95
CA VAL A 42 -2.66 2.04 2.03
C VAL A 42 -2.69 3.32 1.21
N ALA A 43 -3.44 3.34 0.10
CA ALA A 43 -3.43 4.47 -0.83
C ALA A 43 -3.81 5.80 -0.14
N PRO A 44 -3.12 6.90 -0.49
CA PRO A 44 -3.33 8.19 0.14
C PRO A 44 -4.72 8.72 -0.18
N GLU A 45 -5.40 9.24 0.85
CA GLU A 45 -6.69 9.92 0.71
C GLU A 45 -6.51 11.38 1.16
N GLU A 46 -6.06 12.20 0.21
CA GLU A 46 -5.77 13.61 0.45
C GLU A 46 -7.07 14.41 0.56
N ASN A 47 -7.31 15.00 1.73
CA ASN A 47 -8.41 15.94 1.94
C ASN A 47 -7.87 17.33 2.30
N LEU A 48 -8.56 18.37 1.84
CA LEU A 48 -8.22 19.75 2.17
C LEU A 48 -8.65 20.05 3.60
N GLU A 49 -7.69 20.21 4.50
CA GLU A 49 -7.90 20.50 5.91
C GLU A 49 -7.17 21.79 6.30
N SER A 50 -7.73 22.55 7.24
CA SER A 50 -7.06 23.72 7.78
C SER A 50 -6.02 23.29 8.81
N VAL A 51 -4.77 23.69 8.58
CA VAL A 51 -3.63 23.38 9.44
C VAL A 51 -2.96 24.67 9.90
N LYS A 52 -2.52 24.67 11.16
CA LYS A 52 -1.77 25.78 11.75
C LYS A 52 -0.29 25.56 11.51
N ILE A 53 0.39 26.51 10.90
CA ILE A 53 1.84 26.43 10.71
C ILE A 53 2.53 26.47 12.07
N VAL A 54 3.31 25.45 12.39
CA VAL A 54 4.10 25.39 13.64
C VAL A 54 5.56 25.72 13.40
N ALA A 55 6.09 25.40 12.22
CA ALA A 55 7.47 25.70 11.85
C ALA A 55 7.62 25.82 10.33
N VAL A 56 8.52 26.71 9.91
CA VAL A 56 8.98 26.81 8.51
C VAL A 56 10.42 26.29 8.48
N THR A 57 10.65 25.21 7.74
CA THR A 57 11.96 24.57 7.61
C THR A 57 12.47 24.69 6.18
N GLU A 58 13.77 24.43 5.96
CA GLU A 58 14.36 24.41 4.61
C GLU A 58 13.69 23.36 3.70
N SER A 59 13.17 22.28 4.28
CA SER A 59 12.44 21.22 3.57
C SER A 59 10.95 21.51 3.33
N GLY A 60 10.43 22.64 3.83
CA GLY A 60 9.01 23.00 3.76
C GLY A 60 8.41 23.38 5.12
N CYS A 61 7.13 23.68 5.10
CA CYS A 61 6.35 24.08 6.26
C CYS A 61 5.72 22.87 6.95
N ILE A 62 5.82 22.87 8.27
CA ILE A 62 5.16 21.89 9.12
C ILE A 62 3.90 22.56 9.66
N GLY A 63 2.75 21.96 9.35
CA GLY A 63 1.44 22.34 9.85
C GLY A 63 0.93 21.34 10.88
N GLU A 64 0.11 21.79 11.81
CA GLU A 64 -0.60 20.97 12.78
C GLU A 64 -2.11 21.11 12.55
N THR A 65 -2.80 19.99 12.39
CA THR A 65 -4.27 19.95 12.32
C THR A 65 -4.88 20.26 13.70
N TYR A 66 -6.19 20.54 13.76
CA TYR A 66 -6.90 20.77 15.03
C TYR A 66 -6.81 19.59 16.01
N ASP A 67 -6.66 18.38 15.48
CA ASP A 67 -6.57 17.13 16.26
C ASP A 67 -5.14 16.85 16.77
N GLY A 68 -4.20 17.78 16.56
CA GLY A 68 -2.80 17.63 16.99
C GLY A 68 -1.94 16.76 16.07
N TYR A 69 -2.43 16.43 14.87
CA TYR A 69 -1.64 15.69 13.89
C TYR A 69 -0.76 16.64 13.07
N ALA A 70 0.56 16.43 13.14
CA ALA A 70 1.56 17.21 12.42
C ALA A 70 1.80 16.66 11.02
N VAL A 71 1.77 17.54 10.02
CA VAL A 71 1.91 17.24 8.60
C VAL A 71 2.92 18.18 7.95
N ASN A 72 3.69 17.65 7.00
CA ASN A 72 4.55 18.48 6.15
C ASN A 72 3.77 18.85 4.88
N ILE A 73 3.60 20.14 4.66
CA ILE A 73 2.80 20.70 3.56
C ILE A 73 3.66 21.07 2.35
N GLY A 74 4.99 20.91 2.45
CA GLY A 74 5.94 21.36 1.44
C GLY A 74 6.21 22.87 1.52
N ALA A 75 6.70 23.45 0.44
CA ALA A 75 7.04 24.88 0.40
C ALA A 75 5.78 25.74 0.62
N CYS A 76 5.86 26.68 1.57
CA CYS A 76 4.77 27.62 1.84
C CYS A 76 5.33 29.01 2.17
N ASP A 77 4.57 30.05 1.80
CA ASP A 77 4.87 31.46 2.10
C ASP A 77 4.14 31.95 3.36
N ALA A 78 3.88 31.05 4.32
CA ALA A 78 3.12 31.34 5.54
C ALA A 78 4.03 31.44 6.77
N SER A 79 3.60 32.20 7.77
CA SER A 79 4.37 32.38 9.02
C SER A 79 3.92 31.40 10.11
N PRO A 80 4.80 31.00 11.05
CA PRO A 80 4.38 30.23 12.22
C PRO A 80 3.23 30.91 12.97
N GLY A 81 2.17 30.16 13.25
CA GLY A 81 0.94 30.61 13.88
C GLY A 81 -0.21 30.89 12.90
N GLU A 82 0.04 30.96 11.60
CA GLU A 82 -0.96 31.17 10.56
C GLU A 82 -1.73 29.88 10.24
N TRP A 83 -3.00 30.03 9.88
CA TRP A 83 -3.83 28.91 9.42
C TRP A 83 -3.89 28.90 7.90
N VAL A 84 -3.49 27.78 7.31
CA VAL A 84 -3.52 27.56 5.86
C VAL A 84 -4.33 26.33 5.52
N THR A 85 -4.86 26.25 4.31
CA THR A 85 -5.53 25.05 3.81
C THR A 85 -4.53 24.17 3.09
N ALA A 86 -4.42 22.92 3.52
CA ALA A 86 -3.42 21.96 3.10
C ALA A 86 -4.07 20.63 2.69
N ALA A 87 -3.48 19.93 1.72
CA ALA A 87 -3.82 18.54 1.47
C ALA A 87 -3.21 17.67 2.58
N VAL A 88 -4.06 16.93 3.28
CA VAL A 88 -3.68 16.02 4.36
C VAL A 88 -4.19 14.62 4.04
N ASP A 89 -3.28 13.65 4.05
CA ASP A 89 -3.60 12.23 3.93
C ASP A 89 -4.37 11.76 5.17
N GLN A 90 -5.68 11.59 5.01
CA GLN A 90 -6.55 11.15 6.09
C GLN A 90 -6.24 9.73 6.54
N LYS A 91 -5.77 8.85 5.64
CA LYS A 91 -5.39 7.48 6.03
C LYS A 91 -4.14 7.49 6.89
N ALA A 92 -3.18 8.36 6.60
CA ALA A 92 -2.01 8.53 7.46
C ALA A 92 -2.39 9.08 8.83
N LYS A 93 -3.30 10.07 8.87
CA LYS A 93 -3.85 10.65 10.12
C LYS A 93 -4.58 9.61 10.96
N GLU A 94 -5.50 8.84 10.37
CA GLU A 94 -6.23 7.74 11.04
C GLU A 94 -5.28 6.70 11.65
N ARG A 95 -4.22 6.31 10.92
CA ARG A 95 -3.20 5.38 11.42
C ARG A 95 -2.43 5.99 12.58
N ALA A 96 -2.05 7.27 12.49
CA ALA A 96 -1.36 7.96 13.57
C ALA A 96 -2.24 8.06 14.83
N ALA A 97 -3.53 8.33 14.68
CA ALA A 97 -4.50 8.33 15.77
C ALA A 97 -4.63 6.93 16.41
N LEU A 98 -4.67 5.86 15.60
CA LEU A 98 -4.74 4.50 16.13
C LEU A 98 -3.47 4.08 16.90
N MET A 99 -2.32 4.66 16.55
CA MET A 99 -1.05 4.47 17.26
C MET A 99 -0.93 5.32 18.54
N ASN A 100 -1.79 6.34 18.71
CA ASN A 100 -1.85 7.19 19.90
C ASN A 100 -3.27 7.19 20.52
N PRO A 101 -3.69 6.11 21.19
CA PRO A 101 -5.07 5.94 21.67
C PRO A 101 -5.45 6.81 22.89
N THR A 102 -4.61 7.76 23.31
CA THR A 102 -4.77 8.51 24.57
C THR A 102 -4.99 10.01 24.40
N SER A 103 -5.27 10.51 23.19
CA SER A 103 -5.69 11.90 22.96
C SER A 103 -7.16 12.11 23.29
#